data_AF-A0A0P8YEJ8-F1
#
_entry.id   AF-A0A0P8YEJ8-F1
#
_cell.length_a   1.000
_cell.length_b   1.000
_cell.length_c   1.000
_cell.angle_alpha   90.00
_cell.angle_beta   90.00
_cell.angle_gamma   90.00
#
_symmetry.space_group_name_H-M   'P 1'
#
loop_
_entity.id
_entity.type
_entity.pdbx_description
1 polymer ?
#
loop_
_entity_poly.entity_id
_entity_poly.type
_entity_poly.pdbx_seq_one_letter_code
_entity_poly.pdbx_strand_id
1 'polypeptide(L)'
;MEALDIYTINVNPSQQRTSGLISRSKEEKEVLEHFSGIFLMMHSQNFQEIFSTTINFLVERIYKNQSLQVIANSFLANPTTSPLFATVLVEYLLDKMEDMGSNLDRSNLYLRLFKLVFGSVSLFPVENEQMLRPHLHKIVTRSMELALISDEPYNYFLLLRALFRSIGGGSHDLLYQEFLPLLPNLLEGLNRLQSGFHKQHMRDLFVELCLTVPVRLSSLLPYLPMLMDPLVSALNGSPTLISQI
;
A
#
# COMPACT_ATOMS: atom_id res chain seq x y z
N MET A 1 -13.00 9.14 22.01
CA MET A 1 -12.78 7.95 21.15
C MET A 1 -12.83 6.61 21.90
N GLU A 2 -13.09 6.60 23.22
CA GLU A 2 -13.32 5.37 23.99
C GLU A 2 -14.65 4.66 23.68
N ALA A 3 -15.60 5.33 23.03
CA ALA A 3 -16.89 4.75 22.65
C ALA A 3 -16.78 3.57 21.65
N LEU A 4 -15.64 3.40 20.97
CA LEU A 4 -15.42 2.27 20.05
C LEU A 4 -15.09 0.95 20.79
N ASP A 5 -14.78 0.99 22.09
CA ASP A 5 -14.52 -0.23 22.88
C ASP A 5 -15.78 -0.93 23.37
N ILE A 6 -16.95 -0.31 23.22
CA ILE A 6 -18.24 -0.87 23.66
C ILE A 6 -18.57 -2.20 22.94
N TYR A 7 -17.93 -2.48 21.80
CA TYR A 7 -18.14 -3.71 21.03
C TYR A 7 -17.30 -4.91 21.48
N THR A 8 -16.49 -4.78 22.54
CA THR A 8 -15.60 -5.88 22.98
C THR A 8 -16.13 -6.74 24.13
N ILE A 9 -17.34 -6.54 24.64
CA ILE A 9 -17.81 -7.24 25.86
C ILE A 9 -18.93 -8.26 25.59
N ASN A 10 -18.47 -9.52 25.54
CA ASN A 10 -19.09 -10.76 26.03
C ASN A 10 -20.19 -11.47 25.19
N VAL A 11 -19.80 -12.56 24.52
CA VAL A 11 -20.74 -13.57 23.99
C VAL A 11 -20.52 -14.89 24.70
N ASN A 12 -21.53 -15.30 25.46
CA ASN A 12 -21.70 -16.61 26.07
C ASN A 12 -21.49 -17.73 25.01
N PRO A 13 -20.79 -18.85 25.30
CA PRO A 13 -20.36 -19.81 24.26
C PRO A 13 -21.47 -20.60 23.57
N SER A 14 -22.74 -20.40 23.94
CA SER A 14 -23.85 -21.25 23.55
C SER A 14 -24.98 -20.44 22.93
N GLN A 15 -24.77 -19.98 21.70
CA GLN A 15 -25.78 -19.76 20.64
C GLN A 15 -25.26 -18.70 19.66
N GLN A 16 -24.88 -19.08 18.44
CA GLN A 16 -25.12 -18.17 17.31
C GLN A 16 -25.20 -18.88 15.96
N ARG A 17 -26.41 -18.76 15.40
CA ARG A 17 -26.80 -19.07 14.03
C ARG A 17 -25.99 -18.15 13.08
N THR A 18 -25.44 -18.73 12.03
CA THR A 18 -24.58 -18.11 11.02
C THR A 18 -25.23 -16.92 10.27
N SER A 19 -26.56 -16.80 10.27
CA SER A 19 -27.28 -15.68 9.65
C SER A 19 -27.23 -14.37 10.45
N GLY A 20 -27.07 -14.42 11.78
CA GLY A 20 -27.03 -13.23 12.64
C GLY A 20 -25.71 -12.47 12.59
N LEU A 21 -24.60 -13.16 12.29
CA LEU A 21 -23.26 -12.57 12.22
C LEU A 21 -23.09 -11.65 10.99
N ILE A 22 -23.67 -12.04 9.85
CA ILE A 22 -23.60 -11.26 8.59
C ILE A 22 -24.43 -9.97 8.71
N SER A 23 -25.63 -10.03 9.32
CA SER A 23 -26.47 -8.85 9.56
C SER A 23 -25.77 -7.86 10.50
N ARG A 24 -25.16 -8.35 11.59
CA ARG A 24 -24.42 -7.53 12.55
C ARG A 24 -23.20 -6.84 11.93
N SER A 25 -22.47 -7.52 11.06
CA SER A 25 -21.33 -6.94 10.35
C SER A 25 -21.75 -5.83 9.37
N LYS A 26 -22.93 -5.95 8.75
CA LYS A 26 -23.48 -4.91 7.87
C LYS A 26 -23.90 -3.67 8.67
N GLU A 27 -24.62 -3.86 9.78
CA GLU A 27 -25.00 -2.76 10.68
C GLU A 27 -23.77 -2.06 11.27
N GLU A 28 -22.76 -2.81 11.70
CA GLU A 28 -21.49 -2.24 12.20
C GLU A 28 -20.81 -1.38 11.13
N LYS A 29 -20.74 -1.87 9.89
CA LYS A 29 -20.19 -1.11 8.77
C LYS A 29 -20.97 0.19 8.53
N GLU A 30 -22.31 0.13 8.53
CA GLU A 30 -23.16 1.30 8.35
C GLU A 30 -22.92 2.33 9.46
N VAL A 31 -22.79 1.90 10.72
CA VAL A 31 -22.48 2.81 11.85
C VAL A 31 -21.11 3.48 11.67
N LEU A 32 -20.09 2.73 11.22
CA LEU A 32 -18.76 3.27 10.97
C LEU A 32 -18.74 4.26 9.79
N GLU A 33 -19.54 4.01 8.76
CA GLU A 33 -19.73 4.95 7.65
C GLU A 33 -20.41 6.25 8.13
N HIS A 34 -21.44 6.16 8.97
CA HIS A 34 -22.08 7.34 9.58
C HIS A 34 -21.10 8.13 10.46
N PHE A 35 -20.32 7.43 11.30
CA PHE A 35 -19.26 8.06 12.10
C PHE A 35 -18.26 8.81 11.22
N SER A 36 -17.84 8.19 10.12
CA SER A 36 -16.93 8.80 9.14
C SER A 36 -17.56 10.03 8.49
N GLY A 37 -18.86 9.97 8.18
CA GLY A 37 -19.63 11.08 7.62
C GLY A 37 -19.55 12.38 8.42
N ILE A 38 -19.44 12.28 9.75
CA ILE A 38 -19.29 13.46 10.63
C ILE A 38 -17.98 14.21 10.32
N PHE A 39 -16.88 13.49 10.11
CA PHE A 39 -15.59 14.08 9.78
C PHE A 39 -15.52 14.58 8.34
N LEU A 40 -16.23 13.93 7.41
CA LEU A 40 -16.31 14.37 6.01
C LEU A 40 -17.01 15.73 5.85
N MET A 41 -17.84 16.12 6.81
CA MET A 41 -18.50 17.45 6.84
C MET A 41 -17.65 18.53 7.52
N MET A 42 -16.49 18.17 8.06
CA MET A 42 -15.61 19.10 8.77
C MET A 42 -14.81 19.97 7.80
N HIS A 43 -14.42 21.17 8.23
CA HIS A 43 -13.47 21.99 7.49
C HIS A 43 -12.11 21.26 7.34
N SER A 44 -11.52 21.34 6.14
CA SER A 44 -10.30 20.61 5.76
C SER A 44 -9.12 20.78 6.72
N GLN A 45 -8.90 22.00 7.24
CA GLN A 45 -7.81 22.26 8.20
C GLN A 45 -8.01 21.51 9.52
N ASN A 46 -9.22 21.54 10.08
CA ASN A 46 -9.53 20.84 11.32
C ASN A 46 -9.44 19.33 11.13
N PHE A 47 -9.93 18.82 9.98
CA PHE A 47 -9.81 17.42 9.63
C PHE A 47 -8.33 16.98 9.62
N GLN A 48 -7.48 17.72 8.90
CA GLN A 48 -6.06 17.41 8.81
C GLN A 48 -5.39 17.46 10.18
N GLU A 49 -5.63 18.49 10.99
CA GLU A 49 -5.04 18.62 12.34
C GLU A 49 -5.43 17.48 13.28
N ILE A 50 -6.71 17.10 13.29
CA ILE A 50 -7.20 15.97 14.10
C ILE A 50 -6.50 14.69 13.68
N PHE A 51 -6.43 14.37 12.38
CA PHE A 51 -5.84 13.11 11.97
C PHE A 51 -4.32 13.11 12.07
N SER A 52 -3.64 14.22 11.85
CA SER A 52 -2.20 14.34 12.11
C SER A 52 -1.84 14.01 13.57
N THR A 53 -2.69 14.41 14.52
CA THR A 53 -2.46 14.15 15.96
C THR A 53 -2.96 12.78 16.43
N THR A 54 -3.95 12.21 15.75
CA THR A 54 -4.61 10.95 16.17
C THR A 54 -4.29 9.74 15.29
N ILE A 55 -3.49 9.88 14.24
CA ILE A 55 -3.20 8.80 13.27
C ILE A 55 -2.66 7.53 13.94
N ASN A 56 -1.73 7.68 14.90
CA ASN A 56 -1.18 6.54 15.63
C ASN A 56 -2.29 5.78 16.37
N PHE A 57 -3.17 6.51 17.06
CA PHE A 57 -4.30 5.91 17.75
C PHE A 57 -5.24 5.19 16.76
N LEU A 58 -5.58 5.82 15.64
CA LEU A 58 -6.43 5.20 14.62
C LEU A 58 -5.82 3.89 14.10
N VAL A 59 -4.53 3.89 13.75
CA VAL A 59 -3.84 2.69 13.24
C VAL A 59 -3.77 1.58 14.28
N GLU A 60 -3.47 1.89 15.54
CA GLU A 60 -3.52 0.91 16.65
C GLU A 60 -4.91 0.31 16.83
N ARG A 61 -5.96 1.09 16.58
CA ARG A 61 -7.34 0.61 16.68
C ARG A 61 -7.72 -0.27 15.49
N ILE A 62 -7.29 0.07 14.28
CA ILE A 62 -7.46 -0.77 13.09
C ILE A 62 -6.70 -2.11 13.25
N TYR A 63 -5.54 -2.08 13.91
CA TYR A 63 -4.80 -3.30 14.23
C TYR A 63 -5.60 -4.25 15.13
N LYS A 64 -6.27 -3.71 16.15
CA LYS A 64 -7.11 -4.49 17.10
C LYS A 64 -8.47 -4.88 16.52
N ASN A 65 -9.10 -4.02 15.74
CA ASN A 65 -10.38 -4.27 15.08
C ASN A 65 -10.32 -3.85 13.61
N GLN A 66 -10.24 -4.83 12.71
CA GLN A 66 -10.14 -4.60 11.27
C GLN A 66 -11.38 -3.91 10.68
N SER A 67 -12.56 -4.00 11.31
CA SER A 67 -13.77 -3.29 10.87
C SER A 67 -13.56 -1.76 10.83
N LEU A 68 -12.72 -1.22 11.72
CA LEU A 68 -12.41 0.22 11.77
C LEU A 68 -11.68 0.73 10.53
N GLN A 69 -11.14 -0.16 9.69
CA GLN A 69 -10.58 0.22 8.39
C GLN A 69 -11.63 0.89 7.48
N VAL A 70 -12.92 0.62 7.69
CA VAL A 70 -14.03 1.32 7.00
C VAL A 70 -13.87 2.84 7.12
N ILE A 71 -13.40 3.36 8.26
CA ILE A 71 -13.19 4.78 8.49
C ILE A 71 -12.13 5.35 7.52
N ALA A 72 -10.97 4.68 7.44
CA ALA A 72 -9.91 5.07 6.52
C ALA A 72 -10.38 4.98 5.04
N ASN A 73 -11.15 3.94 4.70
CA ASN A 73 -11.71 3.79 3.36
C ASN A 73 -12.67 4.95 3.03
N SER A 74 -13.54 5.35 3.95
CA SER A 74 -14.49 6.46 3.75
C SER A 74 -13.77 7.79 3.51
N PHE A 75 -12.68 8.07 4.24
CA PHE A 75 -11.88 9.28 4.01
C PHE A 75 -11.15 9.24 2.67
N LEU A 76 -10.55 8.10 2.33
CA LEU A 76 -9.82 7.94 1.06
C LEU A 76 -10.74 7.88 -0.17
N ALA A 77 -12.04 7.65 0.02
CA ALA A 77 -13.07 7.64 -1.03
C ALA A 77 -13.79 8.98 -1.21
N ASN A 78 -13.36 10.05 -0.53
CA ASN A 78 -13.94 11.39 -0.66
C ASN A 78 -12.89 12.39 -1.21
N PRO A 79 -13.14 13.11 -2.32
CA PRO A 79 -12.12 13.89 -3.01
C PRO A 79 -11.51 15.02 -2.17
N THR A 80 -12.28 15.60 -1.23
CA THR A 80 -11.82 16.71 -0.39
C THR A 80 -10.90 16.24 0.73
N THR A 81 -11.20 15.08 1.33
CA THR A 81 -10.46 14.56 2.50
C THR A 81 -9.39 13.55 2.13
N SER A 82 -9.53 12.87 0.98
CA SER A 82 -8.61 11.84 0.51
C SER A 82 -7.15 12.30 0.43
N PRO A 83 -6.79 13.40 -0.25
CA PRO A 83 -5.40 13.85 -0.28
C PRO A 83 -4.88 14.21 1.11
N LEU A 84 -5.71 14.82 1.97
CA LEU A 84 -5.30 15.23 3.32
C LEU A 84 -5.02 14.02 4.22
N PHE A 85 -5.94 13.06 4.24
CA PHE A 85 -5.80 11.84 5.05
C PHE A 85 -4.68 10.95 4.51
N ALA A 86 -4.55 10.86 3.18
CA ALA A 86 -3.50 10.08 2.55
C ALA A 86 -2.10 10.63 2.87
N THR A 87 -1.90 11.96 2.89
CA THR A 87 -0.64 12.58 3.35
C THR A 87 -0.31 12.15 4.78
N VAL A 88 -1.25 12.34 5.70
CA VAL A 88 -1.05 11.98 7.12
C VAL A 88 -0.72 10.49 7.27
N LEU A 89 -1.45 9.63 6.55
CA LEU A 89 -1.28 8.19 6.63
C LEU A 89 0.06 7.75 6.00
N VAL A 90 0.47 8.28 4.85
CA VAL A 90 1.71 7.89 4.19
C VAL A 90 2.94 8.34 4.99
N GLU A 91 2.90 9.53 5.58
CA GLU A 91 3.96 10.01 6.48
C GLU A 91 4.11 9.11 7.70
N TYR A 92 2.99 8.77 8.37
CA TYR A 92 3.00 7.81 9.47
C TYR A 92 3.57 6.45 9.06
N LEU A 93 3.16 5.92 7.90
CA LEU A 93 3.62 4.62 7.43
C LEU A 93 5.10 4.62 7.05
N LEU A 94 5.62 5.72 6.51
CA LEU A 94 7.03 5.89 6.19
C LEU A 94 7.91 5.85 7.45
N ASP A 95 7.44 6.42 8.55
CA ASP A 95 8.13 6.37 9.85
C ASP A 95 8.08 4.98 10.50
N LYS A 96 7.11 4.15 10.10
CA LYS A 96 6.93 2.76 10.56
C LYS A 96 7.44 1.70 9.57
N MET A 97 8.10 2.13 8.50
CA MET A 97 8.51 1.22 7.43
C MET A 97 9.52 0.15 7.90
N GLU A 98 10.37 0.45 8.89
CA GLU A 98 11.32 -0.51 9.48
C GLU A 98 10.62 -1.68 10.18
N ASP A 99 9.47 -1.44 10.80
CA ASP A 99 8.70 -2.47 11.49
C ASP A 99 8.12 -3.53 10.53
N MET A 100 8.04 -3.22 9.22
CA MET A 100 7.63 -4.17 8.18
C MET A 100 8.66 -5.29 7.94
N GLY A 101 9.88 -5.12 8.41
CA GLY A 101 10.95 -6.09 8.25
C GLY A 101 11.11 -7.05 9.43
N SER A 102 10.50 -6.72 10.56
CA SER A 102 10.75 -7.38 11.85
C SER A 102 9.49 -7.94 12.52
N ASN A 103 8.29 -7.49 12.15
CA ASN A 103 7.03 -7.94 12.76
C ASN A 103 5.98 -8.28 11.69
N LEU A 104 5.67 -9.57 11.53
CA LEU A 104 4.77 -10.06 10.49
C LEU A 104 3.34 -9.48 10.57
N ASP A 105 2.79 -9.35 11.77
CA ASP A 105 1.43 -8.81 11.96
C ASP A 105 1.36 -7.32 11.61
N ARG A 106 2.38 -6.55 12.01
CA ARG A 106 2.51 -5.14 11.66
C ARG A 106 2.77 -4.96 10.17
N SER A 107 3.58 -5.82 9.56
CA SER A 107 3.87 -5.81 8.12
C SER A 107 2.59 -5.94 7.29
N ASN A 108 1.72 -6.87 7.65
CA ASN A 108 0.44 -7.08 6.97
C ASN A 108 -0.48 -5.86 7.10
N LEU A 109 -0.57 -5.25 8.29
CA LEU A 109 -1.33 -4.03 8.51
C LEU A 109 -0.80 -2.87 7.66
N TYR A 110 0.50 -2.57 7.74
CA TYR A 110 1.10 -1.44 7.05
C TYR A 110 1.06 -1.60 5.54
N LEU A 111 1.32 -2.80 5.01
CA LEU A 111 1.16 -3.09 3.58
C LEU A 111 -0.29 -2.87 3.12
N ARG A 112 -1.28 -3.26 3.94
CA ARG A 112 -2.70 -3.03 3.63
C ARG A 112 -3.03 -1.53 3.62
N LEU A 113 -2.51 -0.75 4.56
CA LEU A 113 -2.74 0.69 4.62
C LEU A 113 -2.05 1.43 3.46
N PHE A 114 -0.82 1.06 3.10
CA PHE A 114 -0.16 1.56 1.88
C PHE A 114 -0.99 1.27 0.64
N LYS A 115 -1.54 0.06 0.50
CA LYS A 115 -2.42 -0.30 -0.62
C LYS A 115 -3.68 0.57 -0.69
N LEU A 116 -4.23 1.00 0.44
CA LEU A 116 -5.35 1.96 0.45
C LEU A 116 -4.92 3.32 -0.09
N VAL A 117 -3.77 3.82 0.37
CA VAL A 117 -3.20 5.09 -0.12
C VAL A 117 -2.95 5.00 -1.63
N PHE A 118 -2.31 3.93 -2.10
CA PHE A 118 -2.04 3.75 -3.53
C PHE A 118 -3.34 3.64 -4.34
N GLY A 119 -4.28 2.81 -3.89
CA GLY A 119 -5.58 2.67 -4.55
C GLY A 119 -6.38 3.97 -4.65
N SER A 120 -6.20 4.89 -3.69
CA SER A 120 -6.82 6.22 -3.74
C SER A 120 -6.31 7.09 -4.90
N VAL A 121 -5.09 6.85 -5.40
CA VAL A 121 -4.55 7.53 -6.60
C VAL A 121 -5.35 7.16 -7.84
N SER A 122 -5.84 5.92 -7.94
CA SER A 122 -6.72 5.52 -9.05
C SER A 122 -8.13 6.11 -8.93
N LEU A 123 -8.59 6.38 -7.70
CA LEU A 123 -9.89 7.02 -7.46
C LEU A 123 -9.86 8.52 -7.76
N PHE A 124 -8.78 9.20 -7.38
CA PHE A 124 -8.60 10.64 -7.51
C PHE A 124 -7.24 10.95 -8.17
N PRO A 125 -7.12 10.72 -9.50
CA PRO A 125 -5.84 10.75 -10.21
C PRO A 125 -5.18 12.12 -10.27
N VAL A 126 -5.88 13.21 -9.98
CA VAL A 126 -5.30 14.55 -9.99
C VAL A 126 -4.77 14.90 -8.61
N GLU A 127 -5.64 14.89 -7.61
CA GLU A 127 -5.33 15.31 -6.23
C GLU A 127 -4.36 14.35 -5.56
N ASN A 128 -4.58 13.03 -5.69
CA ASN A 128 -3.79 12.05 -4.96
C ASN A 128 -2.48 11.70 -5.68
N GLU A 129 -2.38 11.93 -6.98
CA GLU A 129 -1.09 11.93 -7.67
C GLU A 129 -0.17 13.04 -7.11
N GLN A 130 -0.69 14.26 -6.96
CA GLN A 130 0.07 15.36 -6.36
C GLN A 130 0.48 15.06 -4.92
N MET A 131 -0.41 14.45 -4.15
CA MET A 131 -0.13 14.03 -2.77
C MET A 131 0.96 12.95 -2.71
N LEU A 132 0.91 11.92 -3.56
CA LEU A 132 1.85 10.79 -3.49
C LEU A 132 3.25 11.17 -4.00
N ARG A 133 3.33 12.08 -4.98
CA ARG A 133 4.57 12.49 -5.64
C ARG A 133 5.75 12.76 -4.68
N PRO A 134 5.65 13.64 -3.66
CA PRO A 134 6.77 13.93 -2.76
C PRO A 134 7.26 12.72 -1.94
N HIS A 135 6.45 11.67 -1.82
CA HIS A 135 6.77 10.48 -1.03
C HIS A 135 7.31 9.33 -1.90
N LEU A 136 7.13 9.37 -3.23
CA LEU A 136 7.45 8.27 -4.14
C LEU A 136 8.91 7.82 -4.03
N HIS A 137 9.85 8.77 -4.12
CA HIS A 137 11.27 8.49 -4.00
C HIS A 137 11.60 7.82 -2.66
N LYS A 138 11.08 8.34 -1.54
CA LYS A 138 11.35 7.79 -0.21
C LYS A 138 10.82 6.37 -0.08
N ILE A 139 9.63 6.08 -0.62
CA ILE A 139 9.04 4.73 -0.60
C ILE A 139 9.94 3.75 -1.36
N VAL A 140 10.34 4.09 -2.60
CA VAL A 140 11.12 3.18 -3.45
C VAL A 140 12.51 2.94 -2.86
N THR A 141 13.25 4.01 -2.55
CA THR A 141 14.62 3.91 -2.04
C THR A 141 14.67 3.19 -0.71
N ARG A 142 13.82 3.57 0.25
CA ARG A 142 13.84 2.97 1.59
C ARG A 142 13.37 1.52 1.59
N SER A 143 12.44 1.14 0.70
CA SER A 143 12.08 -0.27 0.51
C SER A 143 13.27 -1.10 0.02
N MET A 144 14.06 -0.59 -0.94
CA MET A 144 15.25 -1.28 -1.42
C MET A 144 16.35 -1.38 -0.36
N GLU A 145 16.58 -0.32 0.41
CA GLU A 145 17.57 -0.28 1.48
C GLU A 145 17.22 -1.24 2.62
N LEU A 146 15.99 -1.17 3.13
CA LEU A 146 15.54 -2.01 4.24
C LEU A 146 15.48 -3.49 3.87
N ALA A 147 15.15 -3.81 2.62
CA ALA A 147 15.19 -5.18 2.13
C ALA A 147 16.59 -5.83 2.18
N LEU A 148 17.68 -5.05 2.25
CA LEU A 148 19.04 -5.60 2.35
C LEU A 148 19.44 -5.97 3.78
N ILE A 149 18.78 -5.41 4.79
CA ILE A 149 19.18 -5.53 6.21
C ILE A 149 18.12 -6.17 7.09
N SER A 150 16.94 -6.45 6.54
CA SER A 150 15.78 -6.97 7.24
C SER A 150 15.76 -8.50 7.32
N ASP A 151 15.16 -9.03 8.38
CA ASP A 151 14.88 -10.47 8.52
C ASP A 151 13.79 -10.93 7.55
N GLU A 152 12.76 -10.10 7.31
CA GLU A 152 11.66 -10.37 6.37
C GLU A 152 11.67 -9.45 5.13
N PRO A 153 12.68 -9.57 4.24
CA PRO A 153 12.85 -8.65 3.11
C PRO A 153 11.71 -8.74 2.08
N TYR A 154 10.98 -9.87 2.04
CA TYR A 154 9.84 -10.12 1.16
C TYR A 154 8.78 -9.00 1.24
N ASN A 155 8.56 -8.44 2.43
CA ASN A 155 7.50 -7.46 2.68
C ASN A 155 7.73 -6.14 1.93
N TYR A 156 8.98 -5.71 1.78
CA TYR A 156 9.33 -4.50 1.03
C TYR A 156 9.12 -4.67 -0.48
N PHE A 157 9.41 -5.85 -1.02
CA PHE A 157 9.14 -6.13 -2.43
C PHE A 157 7.64 -6.26 -2.73
N LEU A 158 6.85 -6.75 -1.77
CA LEU A 158 5.39 -6.69 -1.86
C LEU A 158 4.85 -5.25 -1.88
N LEU A 159 5.48 -4.36 -1.11
CA LEU A 159 5.14 -2.94 -1.10
C LEU A 159 5.46 -2.28 -2.45
N LEU A 160 6.65 -2.51 -3.00
CA LEU A 160 7.04 -2.05 -4.33
C LEU A 160 6.08 -2.57 -5.40
N ARG A 161 5.70 -3.84 -5.34
CA ARG A 161 4.74 -4.43 -6.28
C ARG A 161 3.38 -3.72 -6.20
N ALA A 162 2.90 -3.45 -4.98
CA ALA A 162 1.64 -2.74 -4.79
C ALA A 162 1.71 -1.32 -5.37
N LEU A 163 2.81 -0.61 -5.17
CA LEU A 163 3.04 0.71 -5.74
C LEU A 163 3.06 0.66 -7.28
N PHE A 164 3.89 -0.21 -7.86
CA PHE A 164 4.06 -0.30 -9.32
C PHE A 164 2.76 -0.64 -10.03
N ARG A 165 2.00 -1.61 -9.51
CA ARG A 165 0.67 -1.93 -10.05
C ARG A 165 -0.31 -0.76 -9.96
N SER A 166 -0.20 0.06 -8.93
CA SER A 166 -1.11 1.20 -8.74
C SER A 166 -0.82 2.36 -9.69
N ILE A 167 0.44 2.57 -10.08
CA ILE A 167 0.85 3.74 -10.87
C ILE A 167 1.27 3.38 -12.30
N GLY A 168 1.41 2.09 -12.62
CA GLY A 168 1.85 1.57 -13.91
C GLY A 168 0.82 1.61 -15.05
N GLY A 169 -0.41 2.07 -14.80
CA GLY A 169 -1.48 2.16 -15.81
C GLY A 169 -1.27 3.24 -16.88
N GLY A 170 -0.20 4.03 -16.80
CA GLY A 170 0.13 5.07 -17.80
C GLY A 170 -0.65 6.37 -17.68
N SER A 171 -1.50 6.52 -16.66
CA SER A 171 -2.35 7.69 -16.40
C SER A 171 -1.75 8.74 -15.47
N HIS A 172 -0.54 8.52 -14.96
CA HIS A 172 0.07 9.31 -13.87
C HIS A 172 1.38 9.97 -14.32
N ASP A 173 1.28 11.08 -15.04
CA ASP A 173 2.42 11.74 -15.67
C ASP A 173 3.41 12.35 -14.65
N LEU A 174 2.92 12.87 -13.52
CA LEU A 174 3.78 13.46 -12.49
C LEU A 174 4.54 12.37 -11.74
N LEU A 175 3.88 11.26 -11.37
CA LEU A 175 4.54 10.13 -10.73
C LEU A 175 5.54 9.46 -11.66
N TYR A 176 5.20 9.37 -12.95
CA TYR A 176 6.11 8.87 -13.97
C TYR A 176 7.40 9.71 -14.05
N GLN A 177 7.27 11.04 -14.10
CA GLN A 177 8.44 11.94 -14.11
C GLN A 177 9.29 11.80 -12.85
N GLU A 178 8.66 11.64 -11.69
CA GLU A 178 9.33 11.45 -10.41
C GLU A 178 10.02 10.08 -10.31
N PHE A 179 9.48 9.06 -10.99
CA PHE A 179 10.02 7.70 -10.97
C PHE A 179 11.22 7.51 -11.91
N LEU A 180 11.24 8.19 -13.06
CA LEU A 180 12.28 8.00 -14.08
C LEU A 180 13.72 8.07 -13.55
N PRO A 181 14.10 9.04 -12.69
CA PRO A 181 15.46 9.09 -12.12
C PRO A 181 15.83 7.90 -11.23
N LEU A 182 14.85 7.20 -10.67
CA LEU A 182 15.04 6.03 -9.80
C LEU A 182 15.29 4.74 -10.58
N LEU A 183 14.80 4.69 -11.82
CA LEU A 183 14.74 3.49 -12.64
C LEU A 183 16.10 2.78 -12.80
N PRO A 184 17.23 3.47 -13.09
CA PRO A 184 18.52 2.79 -13.28
C PRO A 184 18.96 2.01 -12.05
N ASN A 185 19.00 2.68 -10.89
CA ASN A 185 19.45 2.09 -9.63
C ASN A 185 18.51 0.98 -9.16
N LEU A 186 17.21 1.15 -9.38
CA LEU A 186 16.21 0.14 -9.06
C LEU A 186 16.43 -1.13 -9.91
N LEU A 187 16.53 -1.00 -11.23
CA LEU A 187 16.73 -2.15 -12.13
C LEU A 187 18.07 -2.85 -11.87
N GLU A 188 19.13 -2.09 -11.58
CA GLU A 188 20.43 -2.67 -11.21
C GLU A 188 20.32 -3.46 -9.90
N GLY A 189 19.67 -2.89 -8.89
CA GLY A 189 19.42 -3.54 -7.61
C GLY A 189 18.61 -4.83 -7.75
N LEU A 190 17.52 -4.81 -8.53
CA LEU A 190 16.68 -5.98 -8.75
C LEU A 190 17.39 -7.08 -9.54
N ASN A 191 18.17 -6.74 -10.57
CA ASN A 191 18.97 -7.72 -11.32
C ASN A 191 20.03 -8.38 -10.44
N ARG A 192 20.71 -7.60 -9.59
CA ARG A 192 21.67 -8.16 -8.62
C ARG A 192 20.99 -9.16 -7.69
N LEU A 193 19.82 -8.81 -7.15
CA LEU A 193 19.03 -9.69 -6.28
C LEU A 193 18.56 -10.95 -7.02
N GLN A 194 18.15 -10.84 -8.29
CA GLN A 194 17.73 -12.00 -9.09
C GLN A 194 18.84 -13.03 -9.29
N SER A 195 20.10 -12.59 -9.42
CA SER A 195 21.27 -13.47 -9.53
C SER A 195 21.67 -14.13 -8.21
N GLY A 196 21.08 -13.71 -7.08
CA GLY A 196 21.33 -14.28 -5.76
C GLY A 196 20.65 -15.64 -5.54
N PHE A 197 21.07 -16.32 -4.46
CA PHE A 197 20.47 -17.59 -4.03
C PHE A 197 19.20 -17.34 -3.22
N HIS A 198 18.05 -17.31 -3.90
CA HIS A 198 16.73 -17.11 -3.28
C HIS A 198 15.76 -18.25 -3.58
N LYS A 199 14.76 -18.41 -2.71
CA LYS A 199 13.61 -19.29 -2.97
C LYS A 199 12.87 -18.83 -4.23
N GLN A 200 12.24 -19.77 -4.94
CA GLN A 200 11.61 -19.48 -6.24
C GLN A 200 10.61 -18.31 -6.20
N HIS A 201 9.73 -18.27 -5.19
CA HIS A 201 8.74 -17.19 -5.08
C HIS A 201 9.36 -15.78 -4.92
N MET A 202 10.56 -15.68 -4.33
CA MET A 202 11.29 -14.42 -4.25
C MET A 202 11.88 -14.03 -5.61
N ARG A 203 12.44 -14.99 -6.33
CA ARG A 203 12.94 -14.77 -7.70
C ARG A 203 11.81 -14.33 -8.64
N ASP A 204 10.66 -15.00 -8.56
CA ASP A 204 9.46 -14.64 -9.33
C ASP A 204 9.02 -13.20 -9.02
N LEU A 205 9.07 -12.78 -7.76
CA LEU A 205 8.74 -11.41 -7.37
C LEU A 205 9.73 -10.39 -7.93
N PHE A 206 11.04 -10.67 -7.94
CA PHE A 206 12.02 -9.76 -8.55
C PHE A 206 11.80 -9.62 -10.06
N VAL A 207 11.52 -10.73 -10.74
CA VAL A 207 11.18 -10.73 -12.17
C VAL A 207 9.91 -9.91 -12.41
N GLU A 208 8.85 -10.12 -11.63
CA GLU A 208 7.62 -9.34 -11.70
C GLU A 208 7.91 -7.85 -11.53
N LEU A 209 8.71 -7.45 -10.54
CA LEU A 209 9.07 -6.05 -10.30
C LEU A 209 9.83 -5.42 -11.47
N CYS A 210 10.78 -6.14 -12.08
CA CYS A 210 11.51 -5.66 -13.26
C CYS A 210 10.57 -5.43 -14.45
N LEU A 211 9.58 -6.30 -14.67
CA LEU A 211 8.69 -6.24 -15.83
C LEU A 211 7.51 -5.28 -15.66
N THR A 212 7.13 -4.99 -14.42
CA THR A 212 5.98 -4.12 -14.08
C THR A 212 6.39 -2.71 -13.67
N VAL A 213 7.64 -2.30 -13.90
CA VAL A 213 8.09 -0.94 -13.57
C VAL A 213 7.19 0.11 -14.23
N PRO A 214 6.73 1.14 -13.50
CA PRO A 214 5.71 2.07 -13.95
C PRO A 214 6.26 3.15 -14.90
N VAL A 215 6.70 2.72 -16.07
CA VAL A 215 7.30 3.59 -17.07
C VAL A 215 6.81 3.26 -18.47
N ARG A 216 6.75 4.27 -19.34
CA ARG A 216 6.38 4.10 -20.74
C ARG A 216 7.43 3.23 -21.44
N LEU A 217 6.97 2.33 -22.32
CA LEU A 217 7.84 1.43 -23.08
C LEU A 217 8.97 2.18 -23.83
N SER A 218 8.67 3.36 -24.38
CA SER A 218 9.67 4.19 -25.07
C SER A 218 10.83 4.60 -24.17
N SER A 219 10.59 4.79 -22.87
CA SER A 219 11.61 5.17 -21.90
C SER A 219 12.32 3.97 -21.27
N LEU A 220 11.79 2.76 -21.48
CA LEU A 220 12.47 1.51 -21.16
C LEU A 220 13.51 1.10 -22.21
N LEU A 221 13.45 1.64 -23.43
CA LEU A 221 14.36 1.24 -24.53
C LEU A 221 15.86 1.25 -24.14
N PRO A 222 16.39 2.26 -23.42
CA PRO A 222 17.80 2.26 -23.00
C PRO A 222 18.13 1.15 -21.99
N TYR A 223 17.13 0.64 -21.28
CA TYR A 223 17.25 -0.34 -20.20
C TYR A 223 16.87 -1.76 -20.62
N LEU A 224 16.48 -1.98 -21.89
CA LEU A 224 16.15 -3.31 -22.41
C LEU A 224 17.23 -4.36 -22.11
N PRO A 225 18.55 -4.08 -22.21
CA PRO A 225 19.58 -5.05 -21.84
C PRO A 225 19.45 -5.55 -20.39
N MET A 226 19.00 -4.69 -19.47
CA MET A 226 18.76 -5.03 -18.06
C MET A 226 17.47 -5.82 -17.84
N LEU A 227 16.57 -5.86 -18.84
CA LEU A 227 15.29 -6.56 -18.77
C LEU A 227 15.31 -7.90 -19.51
N MET A 228 16.32 -8.19 -20.32
CA MET A 228 16.40 -9.43 -21.10
C MET A 228 16.39 -10.69 -20.21
N ASP A 229 17.21 -10.73 -19.17
CA ASP A 229 17.27 -11.87 -18.26
C ASP A 229 15.96 -12.05 -17.46
N PRO A 230 15.34 -10.99 -16.89
CA PRO A 230 13.98 -11.05 -16.37
C PRO A 230 12.95 -11.57 -17.37
N LEU A 231 12.95 -11.07 -18.62
CA LEU A 231 12.01 -11.48 -19.66
C LEU A 231 12.13 -12.97 -20.00
N VAL A 232 13.36 -13.45 -20.21
CA VAL A 232 13.62 -14.88 -20.45
C VAL A 232 13.21 -15.72 -19.25
N SER A 233 13.46 -15.23 -18.03
CA SER A 233 13.05 -15.90 -16.79
C SER A 233 11.53 -15.99 -16.66
N ALA A 234 10.79 -14.94 -17.03
CA ALA A 234 9.34 -14.94 -17.01
C ALA A 234 8.73 -15.88 -18.06
N LEU A 235 9.29 -15.91 -19.28
CA LEU A 235 8.84 -16.81 -20.35
C LEU A 235 9.03 -18.30 -20.02
N ASN A 236 10.11 -18.63 -19.30
CA ASN A 236 10.38 -19.99 -18.83
C ASN A 236 9.80 -20.27 -17.42
N GLY A 237 9.11 -19.28 -16.85
CA GLY A 237 8.67 -19.27 -15.46
C GLY A 237 7.24 -19.76 -15.25
N SER A 238 6.66 -19.35 -14.12
CA SER A 238 5.28 -19.71 -13.77
C SER A 238 4.26 -19.06 -14.72
N PRO A 239 3.07 -19.67 -14.94
CA PRO A 239 2.02 -19.10 -15.78
C PRO A 239 1.59 -17.68 -15.37
N THR A 240 1.71 -17.35 -14.08
CA THR A 240 1.45 -16.02 -13.54
C THR A 240 2.43 -14.98 -14.05
N LEU A 241 3.72 -15.31 -14.22
CA LEU A 241 4.73 -14.40 -14.78
C LEU A 241 4.53 -14.19 -16.27
N ILE A 242 4.15 -15.23 -17.00
CA ILE A 242 3.84 -15.13 -18.44
C ILE A 242 2.71 -14.12 -18.68
N SER A 243 1.70 -14.07 -17.80
CA SER A 243 0.60 -13.11 -17.90
C SER A 243 0.98 -11.64 -17.63
N GLN A 244 2.21 -11.37 -17.18
CA GLN A 244 2.73 -10.02 -16.93
C GLN A 244 3.52 -9.45 -18.12
N ILE A 245 3.82 -10.27 -19.13
CA ILE A 245 4.48 -9.86 -20.39
C ILE A 245 3.41 -9.42 -21.38
#